data_AF-A0A9P4WK77-F1
#
_entry.id   AF-A0A9P4WK77-F1
#
_cell.length_a   1.000
_cell.length_b   1.000
_cell.length_c   1.000
_cell.angle_alpha   90.00
_cell.angle_beta   90.00
_cell.angle_gamma   90.00
#
_symmetry.space_group_name_H-M   'P 1'
#
loop_
_entity.id
_entity.type
_entity.pdbx_description
1 polymer ?
#
loop_
_entity_poly.entity_id
_entity_poly.type
_entity_poly.pdbx_seq_one_letter_code
_entity_poly.pdbx_strand_id
1 'polypeptide(L)'
;MPFQSLLFWTTKTPSDNAWHPRIGQCPTQYTKNLPHILKRTDVEATLVDAAPFVASVGALRHASQLFNFGFTVSGNVFKNARTLAALHTSTLTFLPMVLFLQAAGIEYRSLIPRWSTAAESTRDEEEVRRHVDVGAYLGGMAWAARMIMRVGVRYWAPIDVVLGGAGADVLHREYVRTHAF
;
A
#
# COMPACT_ATOMS: atom_id res chain seq x y z
N MET A 1 26.85 -9.44 8.40
CA MET A 1 26.09 -8.61 7.44
C MET A 1 24.82 -9.38 7.07
N PRO A 2 23.62 -8.80 7.20
CA PRO A 2 22.43 -9.41 6.61
C PRO A 2 22.55 -9.35 5.08
N PHE A 3 22.34 -10.47 4.39
CA PHE A 3 22.33 -10.48 2.93
C PHE A 3 21.09 -9.72 2.42
N GLN A 4 21.31 -8.56 1.79
CA GLN A 4 20.28 -7.87 1.00
C GLN A 4 20.04 -8.64 -0.31
N SER A 5 19.49 -9.85 -0.18
CA SER A 5 19.08 -10.68 -1.30
C SER A 5 17.92 -10.01 -2.05
N LEU A 6 18.01 -9.96 -3.38
CA LEU A 6 16.90 -9.60 -4.26
C LEU A 6 15.72 -10.60 -4.18
N LEU A 7 15.83 -11.67 -3.39
CA LEU A 7 14.77 -12.66 -3.11
C LEU A 7 14.44 -12.78 -1.61
N PHE A 8 14.79 -11.79 -0.78
CA PHE A 8 14.66 -11.84 0.69
C PHE A 8 13.29 -12.31 1.22
N TRP A 9 12.20 -12.00 0.50
CA TRP A 9 10.85 -12.43 0.87
C TRP A 9 10.65 -13.96 0.87
N THR A 10 11.47 -14.72 0.15
CA THR A 10 11.37 -16.20 0.07
C THR A 10 11.78 -16.90 1.37
N THR A 11 12.52 -16.22 2.24
CA THR A 11 12.98 -16.71 3.55
C THR A 11 12.30 -15.97 4.72
N LYS A 12 11.21 -15.24 4.45
CA LYS A 12 10.56 -14.34 5.41
C LYS A 12 9.75 -15.12 6.46
N THR A 13 9.98 -14.83 7.74
CA THR A 13 9.25 -15.41 8.87
C THR A 13 8.04 -14.56 9.28
N PRO A 14 7.07 -15.09 10.05
CA PRO A 14 6.03 -14.26 10.68
C PRO A 14 6.59 -13.13 11.56
N SER A 15 7.74 -13.33 12.19
CA SER A 15 8.48 -12.29 12.92
C SER A 15 8.94 -11.13 12.01
N ASP A 16 9.28 -11.39 10.74
CA ASP A 16 9.58 -10.35 9.75
C ASP A 16 8.32 -9.60 9.25
N ASN A 17 7.13 -10.00 9.71
CA ASN A 17 5.89 -9.25 9.56
C ASN A 17 5.53 -8.42 10.82
N ALA A 18 6.28 -8.56 11.94
CA ALA A 18 5.87 -8.03 13.24
C ALA A 18 5.93 -6.49 13.37
N TRP A 19 6.58 -5.80 12.43
CA TRP A 19 6.56 -4.33 12.30
C TRP A 19 5.33 -3.82 11.54
N HIS A 20 4.55 -4.68 10.84
CA HIS A 20 3.29 -4.25 10.24
C HIS A 20 2.27 -3.93 11.34
N PRO A 21 1.32 -3.01 11.09
CA PRO A 21 0.21 -2.79 11.98
C PRO A 21 -0.54 -4.12 12.25
N ARG A 22 -0.59 -4.54 13.52
CA ARG A 22 -1.00 -5.89 13.89
C ARG A 22 -2.51 -6.10 13.71
N ILE A 23 -2.86 -7.13 12.94
CA ILE A 23 -4.24 -7.51 12.60
C ILE A 23 -5.07 -7.68 13.89
N GLY A 24 -5.99 -6.75 14.14
CA GLY A 24 -6.87 -6.74 15.31
C GLY A 24 -6.23 -6.32 16.65
N GLN A 25 -5.00 -5.78 16.67
CA GLN A 25 -4.42 -5.10 17.85
C GLN A 25 -4.45 -3.57 17.72
N CYS A 26 -5.36 -3.03 16.91
CA CYS A 26 -5.55 -1.59 16.75
C CYS A 26 -6.00 -0.95 18.09
N PRO A 27 -5.31 0.10 18.60
CA PRO A 27 -5.66 0.75 19.87
C PRO A 27 -6.88 1.68 19.78
N THR A 28 -7.69 1.60 18.71
CA THR A 28 -8.91 2.39 18.56
C THR A 28 -9.93 2.04 19.64
N GLN A 29 -10.14 2.99 20.55
CA GLN A 29 -10.92 2.84 21.80
C GLN A 29 -12.40 2.47 21.58
N TYR A 30 -12.88 2.55 20.33
CA TYR A 30 -14.27 2.34 19.91
C TYR A 30 -14.55 0.93 19.35
N THR A 31 -13.55 0.05 19.26
CA THR A 31 -13.69 -1.33 18.75
C THR A 31 -14.63 -2.24 19.55
N LYS A 32 -15.12 -1.81 20.74
CA LYS A 32 -16.01 -2.61 21.59
C LYS A 32 -17.29 -3.09 20.88
N ASN A 33 -17.92 -2.22 20.08
CA ASN A 33 -19.25 -2.49 19.49
C ASN A 33 -19.22 -3.02 18.04
N LEU A 34 -18.04 -3.18 17.42
CA LEU A 34 -17.96 -3.70 16.05
C LEU A 34 -18.21 -5.23 15.98
N PRO A 35 -18.80 -5.75 14.89
CA PRO A 35 -18.81 -7.19 14.60
C PRO A 35 -17.39 -7.78 14.61
N HIS A 36 -17.23 -9.02 15.12
CA HIS A 36 -15.90 -9.64 15.27
C HIS A 36 -15.08 -9.67 13.97
N ILE A 37 -15.73 -9.79 12.82
CA ILE A 37 -15.10 -9.75 11.50
C ILE A 37 -14.41 -8.41 11.25
N LEU A 38 -15.07 -7.29 11.57
CA LEU A 38 -14.52 -5.94 11.44
C LEU A 38 -13.49 -5.59 12.52
N LYS A 39 -13.49 -6.28 13.67
CA LYS A 39 -12.40 -6.19 14.66
C LYS A 39 -11.09 -6.81 14.18
N ARG A 40 -11.10 -7.58 13.09
CA ARG A 40 -9.89 -8.16 12.47
C ARG A 40 -9.35 -7.35 11.30
N THR A 41 -10.13 -6.44 10.72
CA THR A 41 -9.67 -5.59 9.62
C THR A 41 -8.90 -4.38 10.14
N ASP A 42 -7.78 -4.06 9.49
CA ASP A 42 -6.90 -2.92 9.77
C ASP A 42 -6.75 -2.12 8.46
N VAL A 43 -7.24 -0.87 8.43
CA VAL A 43 -7.42 -0.12 7.18
C VAL A 43 -6.09 0.47 6.74
N GLU A 44 -5.35 1.02 7.68
CA GLU A 44 -4.01 1.56 7.54
C GLU A 44 -3.07 0.50 6.93
N ALA A 45 -3.05 -0.70 7.51
CA ALA A 45 -2.32 -1.82 6.94
C ALA A 45 -2.90 -2.30 5.60
N THR A 46 -4.21 -2.20 5.35
CA THR A 46 -4.79 -2.57 4.04
C THR A 46 -4.26 -1.70 2.90
N LEU A 47 -4.17 -0.37 3.10
CA LEU A 47 -3.59 0.54 2.11
C LEU A 47 -2.13 0.16 1.82
N VAL A 48 -1.36 -0.06 2.88
CA VAL A 48 0.05 -0.47 2.84
C VAL A 48 0.23 -1.83 2.16
N ASP A 49 -0.55 -2.84 2.51
CA ASP A 49 -0.43 -4.22 2.04
C ASP A 49 -0.91 -4.38 0.57
N ALA A 50 -1.92 -3.62 0.14
CA ALA A 50 -2.41 -3.64 -1.24
C ALA A 50 -1.52 -2.87 -2.24
N ALA A 51 -0.85 -1.80 -1.80
CA ALA A 51 -0.11 -0.89 -2.67
C ALA A 51 0.99 -1.53 -3.53
N PRO A 52 1.81 -2.50 -3.07
CA PRO A 52 2.78 -3.19 -3.91
C PRO A 52 2.15 -3.84 -5.14
N PHE A 53 1.02 -4.56 -4.97
CA PHE A 53 0.33 -5.22 -6.07
C PHE A 53 -0.28 -4.21 -7.06
N VAL A 54 -0.88 -3.14 -6.54
CA VAL A 54 -1.41 -2.03 -7.36
C VAL A 54 -0.28 -1.38 -8.17
N ALA A 55 0.83 -1.03 -7.53
CA ALA A 55 1.99 -0.42 -8.15
C ALA A 55 2.65 -1.34 -9.19
N SER A 56 2.83 -2.64 -8.91
CA SER A 56 3.38 -3.61 -9.86
C SER A 56 2.50 -3.75 -11.11
N VAL A 57 1.17 -3.81 -10.97
CA VAL A 57 0.26 -3.84 -12.14
C VAL A 57 0.36 -2.53 -12.95
N GLY A 58 0.46 -1.38 -12.28
CA GLY A 58 0.70 -0.10 -12.93
C GLY A 58 2.03 -0.06 -13.70
N ALA A 59 3.12 -0.49 -13.07
CA ALA A 59 4.46 -0.51 -13.65
C ALA A 59 4.56 -1.47 -14.85
N LEU A 60 4.06 -2.71 -14.71
CA LEU A 60 3.99 -3.68 -15.81
C LEU A 60 3.16 -3.14 -16.98
N ARG A 61 2.04 -2.47 -16.71
CA ARG A 61 1.21 -1.87 -17.76
C ARG A 61 1.90 -0.67 -18.42
N HIS A 62 2.60 0.17 -17.67
CA HIS A 62 3.36 1.29 -18.22
C HIS A 62 4.53 0.81 -19.09
N ALA A 63 5.32 -0.15 -18.60
CA ALA A 63 6.41 -0.79 -19.36
C ALA A 63 5.90 -1.46 -20.64
N SER A 64 4.79 -2.23 -20.54
CA SER A 64 4.11 -2.80 -21.71
C SER A 64 3.77 -1.73 -22.76
N GLN A 65 3.37 -0.54 -22.35
CA GLN A 65 3.07 0.54 -23.30
C GLN A 65 4.32 1.23 -23.86
N LEU A 66 5.40 1.37 -23.07
CA LEU A 66 6.70 1.81 -23.59
C LEU A 66 7.21 0.86 -24.69
N PHE A 67 7.08 -0.46 -24.53
CA PHE A 67 7.45 -1.42 -25.57
C PHE A 67 6.54 -1.35 -26.81
N ASN A 68 5.24 -1.05 -26.66
CA ASN A 68 4.30 -1.02 -27.78
C ASN A 68 4.29 0.31 -28.58
N PHE A 69 4.75 1.41 -27.99
CA PHE A 69 4.63 2.76 -28.58
C PHE A 69 5.92 3.61 -28.49
N GLY A 70 6.98 3.09 -27.88
CA GLY A 70 8.28 3.77 -27.74
C GLY A 70 8.18 5.10 -26.99
N PHE A 71 9.06 6.03 -27.36
CA PHE A 71 9.16 7.37 -26.78
C PHE A 71 7.94 8.29 -27.03
N THR A 72 6.92 7.84 -27.78
CA THR A 72 5.67 8.61 -27.97
C THR A 72 4.73 8.55 -26.75
N VAL A 73 4.97 7.61 -25.81
CA VAL A 73 4.21 7.52 -24.56
C VAL A 73 4.62 8.66 -23.62
N SER A 74 3.65 9.44 -23.13
CA SER A 74 3.91 10.36 -22.03
C SER A 74 4.30 9.58 -20.76
N GLY A 75 5.50 9.80 -20.25
CA GLY A 75 5.98 9.20 -18.99
C GLY A 75 5.19 9.60 -17.75
N ASN A 76 4.24 10.53 -17.86
CA ASN A 76 3.26 10.77 -16.82
C ASN A 76 2.19 9.66 -16.84
N VAL A 77 2.29 8.74 -15.89
CA VAL A 77 1.36 7.61 -15.66
C VAL A 77 -0.11 8.05 -15.63
N PHE A 78 -0.42 9.22 -15.05
CA PHE A 78 -1.78 9.76 -14.95
C PHE A 78 -2.32 10.35 -16.27
N LYS A 79 -1.48 10.57 -17.29
CA LYS A 79 -1.94 10.87 -18.66
C LYS A 79 -2.29 9.61 -19.45
N ASN A 80 -1.90 8.42 -18.97
CA ASN A 80 -2.07 7.18 -19.70
C ASN A 80 -3.33 6.41 -19.27
N ALA A 81 -4.41 6.60 -20.02
CA ALA A 81 -5.71 5.95 -19.82
C ALA A 81 -5.64 4.42 -19.58
N ARG A 82 -4.78 3.70 -20.32
CA ARG A 82 -4.63 2.23 -20.19
C ARG A 82 -3.85 1.82 -18.94
N THR A 83 -2.98 2.68 -18.42
CA THR A 83 -2.27 2.46 -17.14
C THR A 83 -3.17 2.81 -15.96
N LEU A 84 -3.92 3.91 -16.03
CA LEU A 84 -4.93 4.27 -15.02
C LEU A 84 -6.04 3.22 -14.90
N ALA A 85 -6.53 2.65 -16.01
CA ALA A 85 -7.50 1.57 -15.97
C ALA A 85 -6.97 0.30 -15.26
N ALA A 86 -5.68 -0.01 -15.42
CA ALA A 86 -5.03 -1.14 -14.76
C ALA A 86 -4.80 -0.88 -13.26
N LEU A 87 -4.44 0.35 -12.87
CA LEU A 87 -4.35 0.80 -11.46
C LEU A 87 -5.72 0.81 -10.76
N HIS A 88 -6.76 1.21 -11.48
CA HIS A 88 -8.14 1.21 -11.00
C HIS A 88 -8.65 -0.21 -10.75
N THR A 89 -8.54 -1.10 -11.74
CA THR A 89 -8.97 -2.49 -11.63
C THR A 89 -8.15 -3.29 -10.61
N SER A 90 -6.84 -3.06 -10.50
CA SER A 90 -6.02 -3.68 -9.45
C SER A 90 -6.42 -3.20 -8.06
N THR A 91 -6.70 -1.90 -7.88
CA THR A 91 -7.20 -1.34 -6.60
C THR A 91 -8.53 -1.96 -6.20
N LEU A 92 -9.48 -2.10 -7.13
CA LEU A 92 -10.77 -2.76 -6.90
C LEU A 92 -10.67 -4.29 -6.68
N THR A 93 -9.51 -4.90 -6.96
CA THR A 93 -9.29 -6.35 -6.77
C THR A 93 -8.51 -6.63 -5.48
N PHE A 94 -7.33 -6.02 -5.31
CA PHE A 94 -6.43 -6.32 -4.20
C PHE A 94 -6.92 -5.76 -2.87
N LEU A 95 -7.57 -4.60 -2.84
CA LEU A 95 -8.03 -4.00 -1.59
C LEU A 95 -9.13 -4.84 -0.89
N PRO A 96 -10.23 -5.27 -1.56
CA PRO A 96 -11.19 -6.19 -0.93
C PRO A 96 -10.61 -7.58 -0.67
N MET A 97 -9.66 -8.05 -1.49
CA MET A 97 -8.96 -9.33 -1.24
C MET A 97 -8.16 -9.29 0.07
N VAL A 98 -7.38 -8.22 0.31
CA VAL A 98 -6.62 -8.03 1.56
C VAL A 98 -7.56 -7.94 2.76
N LEU A 99 -8.65 -7.16 2.68
CA LEU A 99 -9.66 -7.08 3.74
C LEU A 99 -10.31 -8.44 4.03
N PHE A 100 -10.62 -9.23 3.00
CA PHE A 100 -11.17 -10.58 3.17
C PHE A 100 -10.17 -11.53 3.86
N LEU A 101 -8.89 -11.48 3.48
CA LEU A 101 -7.83 -12.30 4.10
C LEU A 101 -7.61 -11.90 5.57
N GLN A 102 -7.62 -10.60 5.91
CA GLN A 102 -7.60 -10.12 7.29
C GLN A 102 -8.81 -10.59 8.09
N ALA A 103 -10.03 -10.42 7.55
CA ALA A 103 -11.28 -10.87 8.16
C ALA A 103 -11.30 -12.38 8.46
N ALA A 104 -10.81 -13.18 7.51
CA ALA A 104 -10.64 -14.63 7.66
C ALA A 104 -9.56 -15.01 8.69
N GLY A 105 -8.60 -14.13 8.96
CA GLY A 105 -7.45 -14.41 9.83
C GLY A 105 -6.33 -15.20 9.13
N ILE A 106 -6.23 -15.11 7.80
CA ILE A 106 -5.22 -15.80 7.00
C ILE A 106 -3.93 -14.96 7.00
N GLU A 107 -2.77 -15.56 7.27
CA GLU A 107 -1.48 -14.85 7.18
C GLU A 107 -1.00 -14.76 5.72
N TYR A 108 -1.35 -13.68 5.05
CA TYR A 108 -0.94 -13.39 3.66
C TYR A 108 0.34 -12.53 3.56
N ARG A 109 0.81 -11.92 4.66
CA ARG A 109 1.91 -10.93 4.66
C ARG A 109 3.29 -11.52 4.34
N SER A 110 3.46 -12.83 4.52
CA SER A 110 4.61 -13.61 4.03
C SER A 110 4.74 -13.58 2.50
N LEU A 111 3.63 -13.43 1.77
CA LEU A 111 3.59 -13.38 0.30
C LEU A 111 3.80 -11.96 -0.26
N ILE A 112 3.92 -10.93 0.59
CA ILE A 112 4.12 -9.54 0.14
C ILE A 112 5.63 -9.26 0.06
N PRO A 113 6.20 -9.01 -1.13
CA PRO A 113 7.62 -8.76 -1.30
C PRO A 113 8.00 -7.40 -0.71
N ARG A 114 8.50 -7.42 0.53
CA ARG A 114 8.99 -6.28 1.29
C ARG A 114 10.25 -6.69 2.04
N TRP A 115 11.27 -5.84 2.00
CA TRP A 115 12.44 -5.98 2.86
C TRP A 115 12.06 -5.72 4.32
N SER A 116 12.75 -6.38 5.25
CA SER A 116 12.82 -5.98 6.66
C SER A 116 14.29 -5.79 7.02
N THR A 117 14.58 -4.68 7.69
CA THR A 117 15.88 -4.41 8.33
C THR A 117 15.69 -4.33 9.84
N ALA A 118 16.75 -4.58 10.62
CA ALA A 118 16.67 -4.51 12.08
C ALA A 118 16.21 -3.12 12.57
N ALA A 119 16.63 -2.05 11.90
CA ALA A 119 16.20 -0.67 12.20
C ALA A 119 14.72 -0.39 11.88
N GLU A 120 14.09 -1.16 10.97
CA GLU A 120 12.64 -1.09 10.77
C GLU A 120 11.86 -1.82 11.87
N SER A 121 12.44 -2.84 12.54
CA SER A 121 11.77 -3.57 13.62
C SER A 121 11.66 -2.79 14.93
N THR A 122 12.38 -1.68 15.06
CA THR A 122 12.39 -0.79 16.23
C THR A 122 11.59 0.51 16.01
N ARG A 123 10.79 0.61 14.95
CA ARG A 123 9.92 1.76 14.66
C ARG A 123 8.70 1.79 15.59
N ASP A 124 8.25 2.98 15.96
CA ASP A 124 6.96 3.18 16.64
C ASP A 124 5.80 2.89 15.68
N GLU A 125 4.97 1.88 15.99
CA GLU A 125 3.81 1.51 15.17
C GLU A 125 2.77 2.65 15.13
N GLU A 126 2.61 3.42 16.20
CA GLU A 126 1.61 4.50 16.26
C GLU A 126 2.05 5.72 15.45
N GLU A 127 3.34 6.07 15.48
CA GLU A 127 3.90 7.10 14.59
C GLU A 127 3.69 6.71 13.11
N VAL A 128 4.03 5.47 12.75
CA VAL A 128 3.86 4.97 11.38
C VAL A 128 2.39 4.96 10.95
N ARG A 129 1.45 4.52 11.81
CA ARG A 129 -0.01 4.60 11.54
C ARG A 129 -0.45 6.03 11.25
N ARG A 130 -0.08 6.99 12.10
CA ARG A 130 -0.42 8.42 11.92
C ARG A 130 0.10 8.97 10.59
N HIS A 131 1.30 8.57 10.16
CA HIS A 131 1.84 8.96 8.85
C HIS A 131 1.06 8.32 7.68
N VAL A 132 0.68 7.05 7.79
CA VAL A 132 -0.19 6.36 6.81
C VAL A 132 -1.56 7.05 6.71
N ASP A 133 -2.17 7.44 7.82
CA ASP A 133 -3.44 8.19 7.86
C ASP A 133 -3.34 9.56 7.19
N VAL A 134 -2.28 10.33 7.47
CA VAL A 134 -2.04 11.62 6.81
C VAL A 134 -1.81 11.44 5.30
N GLY A 135 -1.06 10.42 4.89
CA GLY A 135 -0.87 10.06 3.48
C GLY A 135 -2.18 9.65 2.80
N ALA A 136 -3.01 8.87 3.48
CA ALA A 136 -4.33 8.45 3.01
C ALA A 136 -5.30 9.63 2.87
N TYR A 137 -5.29 10.56 3.84
CA TYR A 137 -6.10 11.77 3.81
C TYR A 137 -5.71 12.72 2.68
N LEU A 138 -4.41 12.97 2.48
CA LEU A 138 -3.90 13.74 1.33
C LEU A 138 -4.25 13.07 0.00
N GLY A 139 -4.17 11.74 -0.06
CA GLY A 139 -4.67 10.95 -1.19
C GLY A 139 -6.17 11.11 -1.42
N GLY A 140 -6.97 11.13 -0.36
CA GLY A 140 -8.41 11.37 -0.42
C GLY A 140 -8.75 12.77 -0.94
N MET A 141 -8.02 13.80 -0.50
CA MET A 141 -8.13 15.16 -1.03
C MET A 141 -7.75 15.23 -2.52
N ALA A 142 -6.66 14.58 -2.93
CA ALA A 142 -6.25 14.52 -4.33
C ALA A 142 -7.30 13.81 -5.21
N TRP A 143 -7.87 12.71 -4.72
CA TRP A 143 -8.95 12.00 -5.41
C TRP A 143 -10.19 12.88 -5.53
N ALA A 144 -10.66 13.51 -4.44
CA ALA A 144 -11.78 14.43 -4.44
C ALA A 144 -11.57 15.63 -5.39
N ALA A 145 -10.36 16.19 -5.44
CA ALA A 145 -10.02 17.24 -6.40
C ALA A 145 -10.11 16.75 -7.86
N ARG A 146 -9.65 15.52 -8.17
CA ARG A 146 -9.82 14.90 -9.49
C ARG A 146 -11.29 14.66 -9.85
N MET A 147 -12.13 14.28 -8.88
CA MET A 147 -13.59 14.16 -9.04
C MET A 147 -14.22 15.50 -9.45
N ILE A 148 -13.94 16.56 -8.68
CA ILE A 148 -14.48 17.91 -8.88
C ILE A 148 -14.04 18.50 -10.23
N MET A 149 -12.74 18.43 -10.53
CA MET A 149 -12.16 18.93 -11.78
C MET A 149 -12.45 18.02 -13.00
N ARG A 150 -13.19 16.92 -12.80
CA ARG A 150 -13.55 15.91 -13.81
C ARG A 150 -12.35 15.26 -14.53
N VAL A 151 -11.16 15.26 -13.90
CA VAL A 151 -9.94 14.70 -14.47
C VAL A 151 -9.87 13.19 -14.19
N GLY A 152 -9.87 12.36 -15.24
CA GLY A 152 -9.74 10.90 -15.09
C GLY A 152 -11.02 10.19 -14.62
N VAL A 153 -12.19 10.81 -14.77
CA VAL A 153 -13.50 10.36 -14.23
C VAL A 153 -13.89 8.91 -14.56
N ARG A 154 -13.37 8.33 -15.65
CA ARG A 154 -13.65 6.93 -16.01
C ARG A 154 -12.91 5.88 -15.16
N TYR A 155 -12.10 6.31 -14.18
CA TYR A 155 -11.22 5.46 -13.37
C TYR A 155 -11.41 5.69 -11.86
N TRP A 156 -12.65 5.94 -11.42
CA TRP A 156 -13.04 6.20 -10.02
C TRP A 156 -12.76 5.01 -9.08
N ALA A 157 -11.55 4.96 -8.53
CA ALA A 157 -11.16 4.13 -7.39
C ALA A 157 -10.24 4.94 -6.46
N PRO A 158 -10.12 4.60 -5.17
CA PRO A 158 -9.28 5.31 -4.19
C PRO A 158 -7.78 5.05 -4.37
N ILE A 159 -7.28 5.05 -5.62
CA ILE A 159 -5.88 4.81 -5.99
C ILE A 159 -4.96 5.79 -5.25
N ASP A 160 -5.35 7.06 -5.17
CA ASP A 160 -4.56 8.10 -4.51
C ASP A 160 -4.49 7.88 -2.99
N VAL A 161 -5.53 7.32 -2.38
CA VAL A 161 -5.57 6.97 -0.95
C VAL A 161 -4.61 5.82 -0.65
N VAL A 162 -4.64 4.77 -1.49
CA VAL A 162 -3.76 3.60 -1.39
C VAL A 162 -2.29 4.00 -1.60
N LEU A 163 -2.00 4.74 -2.68
CA LEU A 163 -0.64 5.19 -2.98
C LEU A 163 -0.15 6.28 -2.02
N GLY A 164 -1.05 7.12 -1.49
CA GLY A 164 -0.72 8.16 -0.51
C GLY A 164 -0.35 7.57 0.85
N GLY A 165 -1.19 6.70 1.41
CA GLY A 165 -0.93 6.04 2.69
C GLY A 165 0.31 5.13 2.63
N ALA A 166 0.43 4.30 1.58
CA ALA A 166 1.62 3.48 1.40
C ALA A 166 2.88 4.30 1.06
N GLY A 167 2.73 5.43 0.37
CA GLY A 167 3.82 6.37 0.10
C GLY A 167 4.37 7.00 1.39
N ALA A 168 3.50 7.30 2.36
CA ALA A 168 3.90 7.78 3.67
C ALA A 168 4.65 6.71 4.50
N ASP A 169 4.21 5.44 4.48
CA ASP A 169 4.99 4.31 5.03
C ASP A 169 6.39 4.26 4.38
N VAL A 170 6.47 4.24 3.04
CA VAL A 170 7.74 4.20 2.29
C VAL A 170 8.67 5.37 2.64
N LEU A 171 8.16 6.60 2.69
CA LEU A 171 8.95 7.78 3.07
C LEU A 171 9.46 7.69 4.51
N HIS A 172 8.63 7.22 5.44
CA HIS A 172 9.05 6.99 6.83
C HIS A 172 10.11 5.88 6.93
N ARG A 173 10.11 4.88 6.03
CA ARG A 173 11.16 3.84 5.99
C ARG A 173 12.49 4.40 5.59
N GLU A 174 12.54 5.10 4.46
CA GLU A 174 13.78 5.67 3.96
C GLU A 174 14.28 6.77 4.90
N TYR A 175 13.38 7.50 5.58
CA TYR A 175 13.75 8.37 6.70
C TYR A 175 14.46 7.59 7.82
N VAL A 176 13.82 6.57 8.40
CA VAL A 176 14.41 5.77 9.50
C VAL A 176 15.70 5.07 9.06
N ARG A 177 15.74 4.50 7.84
CA ARG A 177 16.91 3.85 7.26
C ARG A 177 18.09 4.80 7.04
N THR A 178 17.83 6.07 6.76
CA THR A 178 18.85 7.11 6.54
C THR A 178 19.30 7.79 7.83
N HIS A 179 18.41 7.89 8.83
CA HIS A 179 18.63 8.61 10.09
C HIS A 179 18.70 7.68 11.33
N ALA A 180 18.87 6.37 11.12
CA ALA A 180 19.12 5.42 12.20
C ALA A 180 20.48 5.72 12.84
N PHE A 181 20.41 6.13 14.11
CA PHE A 181 21.54 6.14 15.05
C PHE A 181 21.82 4.72 15.57
#